data_AF-C0NGI7-F1
#
_entry.id   AF-C0NGI7-F1
#
_cell.length_a   1.000
_cell.length_b   1.000
_cell.length_c   1.000
_cell.angle_alpha   90.00
_cell.angle_beta   90.00
_cell.angle_gamma   90.00
#
_symmetry.space_group_name_H-M   'P 1'
#
loop_
_entity.id
_entity.type
_entity.pdbx_description
1 polymer ?
#
loop_
_entity_poly.entity_id
_entity_poly.type
_entity_poly.pdbx_seq_one_letter_code
_entity_poly.pdbx_strand_id
1 'polypeptide(L)'
;MSKGPAGPLPTTRAFLSEIPNLPTGSKIRFLGCVSSYNVSTGHLLLEHNYPITKRPIPSISVDISLLLEQLKATDLQVGAWLNVLGYIREQPSTKSLLSPADPKWPPPAGADRNSSSPSSPPLLPSPNGAARSVFVEAVMVFSADAVRLGEYERVLQEWEDADRRVKRPAYQSRGTRV
;
A
#
# COMPACT_ATOMS: atom_id res chain seq x y z
N MET A 1 24.56 13.53 21.09
CA MET A 1 24.22 13.70 19.66
C MET A 1 22.94 14.52 19.60
N SER A 2 23.05 15.81 19.31
CA SER A 2 21.90 16.71 19.20
C SER A 2 21.04 16.27 18.01
N LYS A 3 19.77 15.96 18.27
CA LYS A 3 18.77 15.82 17.22
C LYS A 3 18.64 17.22 16.62
N GLY A 4 19.25 17.45 15.45
CA GLY A 4 19.03 18.70 14.70
C GLY A 4 17.52 18.92 14.52
N PRO A 5 17.07 20.17 14.32
CA PRO A 5 15.65 20.47 14.19
C PRO A 5 15.03 19.50 13.19
N ALA A 6 13.90 18.89 13.55
CA ALA A 6 13.24 17.89 12.73
C ALA A 6 12.93 18.51 11.36
N GLY A 7 13.79 18.26 10.38
CA GLY A 7 13.55 18.63 9.00
C GLY A 7 12.31 17.90 8.48
N PRO A 8 11.79 18.29 7.30
CA PRO A 8 10.68 17.58 6.69
C PRO A 8 11.03 16.10 6.52
N LEU A 9 10.03 15.22 6.67
CA LEU A 9 10.22 13.78 6.54
C LEU A 9 10.93 13.45 5.21
N PRO A 10 11.98 12.62 5.22
CA PRO A 10 12.64 12.19 4.00
C PRO A 10 11.63 11.48 3.09
N THR A 11 11.71 11.76 1.80
CA THR A 11 10.85 11.11 0.80
C THR A 11 11.60 9.96 0.17
N THR A 12 11.07 8.74 0.29
CA THR A 12 11.67 7.55 -0.31
C THR A 12 11.04 7.27 -1.67
N ARG A 13 11.86 6.97 -2.67
CA ARG A 13 11.36 6.46 -3.96
C ARG A 13 11.10 4.97 -3.81
N ALA A 14 9.95 4.49 -4.28
CA ALA A 14 9.55 3.09 -4.14
C ALA A 14 8.75 2.63 -5.37
N PHE A 15 8.81 1.33 -5.66
CA PHE A 15 7.88 0.73 -6.61
C PHE A 15 6.49 0.63 -5.99
N LEU A 16 5.45 0.72 -6.82
CA LEU A 16 4.07 0.58 -6.38
C LEU A 16 3.84 -0.74 -5.62
N SER A 17 4.51 -1.80 -6.08
CA SER A 17 4.41 -3.14 -5.50
C SER A 17 5.00 -3.29 -4.09
N GLU A 18 5.77 -2.30 -3.63
CA GLU A 18 6.42 -2.28 -2.33
C GLU A 18 5.68 -1.44 -1.30
N ILE A 19 4.85 -0.49 -1.75
CA ILE A 19 4.13 0.46 -0.89
C ILE A 19 3.35 -0.26 0.24
N PRO A 20 2.66 -1.39 0.00
CA PRO A 20 1.98 -2.12 1.08
C PRO A 20 2.90 -2.58 2.23
N ASN A 21 4.19 -2.76 1.96
CA ASN A 21 5.19 -3.20 2.95
C ASN A 21 5.87 -2.02 3.66
N LEU A 22 5.64 -0.78 3.24
CA LEU A 22 6.22 0.40 3.85
C LEU A 22 5.39 0.91 5.03
N PRO A 23 6.02 1.48 6.08
CA PRO A 23 5.30 1.96 7.25
C PRO A 23 4.24 3.03 6.94
N THR A 24 3.16 3.04 7.71
CA THR A 24 2.20 4.15 7.70
C THR A 24 2.89 5.46 8.07
N GLY A 25 2.49 6.56 7.44
CA GLY A 25 3.07 7.88 7.67
C GLY A 25 4.42 8.11 6.98
N SER A 26 4.98 7.09 6.30
CA SER A 26 6.13 7.29 5.42
C SER A 26 5.75 8.20 4.25
N LYS A 27 6.63 9.17 3.96
CA LYS A 27 6.53 10.00 2.77
C LYS A 27 7.22 9.30 1.61
N ILE A 28 6.49 9.09 0.52
CA ILE A 28 6.99 8.34 -0.63
C ILE A 28 6.84 9.13 -1.92
N ARG A 29 7.66 8.75 -2.92
CA ARG A 29 7.49 9.12 -4.32
C ARG A 29 7.44 7.86 -5.17
N PHE A 30 6.43 7.76 -6.03
CA PHE A 30 6.31 6.64 -6.96
C PHE A 30 5.73 7.09 -8.29
N LEU A 31 5.88 6.23 -9.30
CA LEU A 31 5.28 6.38 -10.61
C LEU A 31 4.09 5.42 -10.72
N GLY A 32 2.99 5.87 -11.31
CA GLY A 32 1.83 5.01 -11.57
C GLY A 32 1.03 5.48 -12.78
N CYS A 33 0.42 4.52 -13.47
CA CYS A 33 -0.49 4.75 -14.58
C CYS A 33 -1.93 4.79 -14.05
N VAL A 34 -2.72 5.77 -14.49
CA VAL A 34 -4.13 5.89 -14.11
C VAL A 34 -4.92 4.74 -14.72
N SER A 35 -5.45 3.87 -13.87
CA SER A 35 -6.35 2.76 -14.25
C SER A 35 -7.82 3.20 -14.18
N SER A 36 -8.17 3.97 -13.15
CA SER A 36 -9.50 4.58 -13.01
C SER A 36 -9.46 5.84 -12.15
N TYR A 37 -10.49 6.66 -12.29
CA TYR A 37 -10.69 7.87 -11.49
C TYR A 37 -12.12 7.91 -10.95
N ASN A 38 -12.25 7.91 -9.63
CA ASN A 38 -13.52 8.19 -8.96
C ASN A 38 -13.61 9.69 -8.64
N VAL A 39 -14.35 10.43 -9.48
CA VAL A 39 -14.52 11.88 -9.36
C VAL A 39 -15.27 12.25 -8.07
N SER A 40 -16.24 11.44 -7.63
CA SER A 40 -17.07 11.78 -6.46
C SER A 40 -16.30 11.69 -5.14
N THR A 41 -15.28 10.84 -5.07
CA THR A 41 -14.43 10.69 -3.87
C THR A 41 -13.08 11.36 -4.03
N GLY A 42 -12.70 11.84 -5.23
CA GLY A 42 -11.36 12.38 -5.46
C GLY A 42 -10.24 11.34 -5.38
N HIS A 43 -10.53 10.08 -5.73
CA HIS A 43 -9.54 8.99 -5.66
C HIS A 43 -9.17 8.44 -7.04
N LEU A 44 -7.88 8.30 -7.28
CA LEU A 44 -7.32 7.59 -8.44
C LEU A 44 -6.93 6.17 -8.05
N LEU A 45 -7.15 5.21 -8.94
CA LEU A 45 -6.48 3.93 -8.88
C LEU A 45 -5.27 3.98 -9.81
N LEU A 46 -4.07 3.88 -9.24
CA LEU A 46 -2.84 3.83 -10.02
C LEU A 46 -2.30 2.41 -10.08
N GLU A 47 -1.75 2.04 -11.23
CA GLU A 47 -1.16 0.73 -11.48
C GLU A 47 0.24 0.86 -12.06
N HIS A 48 1.10 -0.09 -11.73
CA HIS A 48 2.40 -0.24 -12.38
C HIS A 48 2.73 -1.73 -12.44
N ASN A 49 2.80 -2.27 -13.66
CA ASN A 49 3.06 -3.69 -13.91
C ASN A 49 4.55 -4.06 -13.73
N TYR A 50 5.11 -3.76 -12.55
CA TYR A 50 6.48 -4.13 -12.16
C TYR A 50 6.52 -4.77 -10.76
N PRO A 51 7.22 -5.90 -10.59
CA PRO A 51 7.78 -6.74 -11.65
C PRO A 51 6.65 -7.40 -12.47
N ILE A 52 6.84 -7.59 -13.78
CA ILE A 52 5.83 -8.14 -14.72
C ILE A 52 5.28 -9.52 -14.26
N THR A 53 6.08 -10.26 -13.49
CA THR A 53 5.74 -11.57 -12.94
C THR A 53 4.77 -11.50 -11.76
N LYS A 54 4.59 -10.35 -11.12
CA LYS A 54 3.71 -10.17 -9.96
C LYS A 54 2.26 -10.02 -10.42
N ARG A 55 1.42 -10.97 -10.01
CA ARG A 55 -0.03 -10.95 -10.27
C ARG A 55 -0.79 -11.05 -8.94
N PRO A 56 -1.88 -10.28 -8.74
CA PRO A 56 -2.45 -9.28 -9.65
C PRO A 56 -1.49 -8.09 -9.88
N ILE A 57 -1.78 -7.28 -10.91
CA ILE A 57 -0.99 -6.07 -11.20
C ILE A 57 -0.98 -5.21 -9.93
N PRO A 58 0.20 -4.78 -9.46
CA PRO A 58 0.28 -3.87 -8.33
C PRO A 58 -0.54 -2.61 -8.57
N SER A 59 -1.55 -2.40 -7.73
CA SER A 59 -2.47 -1.27 -7.79
C SER A 59 -2.59 -0.59 -6.42
N ILE A 60 -2.76 0.73 -6.38
CA ILE A 60 -2.96 1.49 -5.15
C ILE A 60 -3.94 2.64 -5.34
N SER A 61 -4.78 2.85 -4.32
CA SER A 61 -5.68 4.00 -4.26
C SER A 61 -4.90 5.24 -3.83
N VAL A 62 -5.12 6.36 -4.51
CA VAL A 62 -4.49 7.65 -4.26
C VAL A 62 -5.57 8.71 -4.07
N ASP A 63 -5.64 9.27 -2.87
CA ASP A 63 -6.49 10.42 -2.56
C ASP A 63 -5.81 11.70 -3.07
N ILE A 64 -6.48 12.39 -3.99
CA ILE A 64 -6.03 13.66 -4.59
C ILE A 64 -6.96 14.83 -4.24
N SER A 65 -7.84 14.67 -3.26
CA SER A 65 -8.83 15.68 -2.86
C SER A 65 -8.22 17.07 -2.60
N LEU A 66 -7.05 17.12 -1.96
CA LEU A 66 -6.32 18.36 -1.67
C LEU A 66 -5.73 19.05 -2.90
N LEU A 67 -5.70 18.37 -4.05
CA LEU A 67 -5.02 18.80 -5.27
C LEU A 67 -5.98 19.08 -6.43
N LEU A 68 -7.28 18.81 -6.27
CA LEU A 68 -8.27 18.86 -7.36
C LEU A 68 -8.33 20.23 -8.06
N GLU A 69 -8.12 21.32 -7.34
CA GLU A 69 -8.14 22.68 -7.91
C GLU A 69 -6.93 22.98 -8.80
N GLN A 70 -5.81 22.26 -8.61
CA GLN A 70 -4.57 22.49 -9.37
C GLN A 70 -4.38 21.48 -10.50
N LEU A 71 -5.08 20.35 -10.47
CA LEU A 71 -4.95 19.28 -11.47
C LEU A 71 -5.90 19.48 -12.64
N LYS A 72 -5.43 19.19 -13.86
CA LYS A 72 -6.25 19.27 -15.07
C LYS A 72 -6.90 17.92 -15.34
N ALA A 73 -8.12 17.92 -15.88
CA ALA A 73 -8.81 16.70 -16.28
C ALA A 73 -8.01 15.85 -17.30
N THR A 74 -7.19 16.49 -18.14
CA THR A 74 -6.29 15.81 -19.09
C THR A 74 -5.20 15.00 -18.40
N ASP A 75 -4.74 15.46 -17.24
CA ASP A 75 -3.67 14.79 -16.48
C ASP A 75 -4.21 13.57 -15.74
N LEU A 76 -5.53 13.51 -15.51
CA LEU A 76 -6.23 12.45 -14.78
C LEU A 76 -6.88 11.40 -15.69
N GLN A 77 -6.60 11.42 -16.99
CA GLN A 77 -7.17 10.46 -17.93
C GLN A 77 -6.62 9.06 -17.70
N VAL A 78 -7.46 8.05 -17.95
CA VAL A 78 -7.04 6.65 -17.95
C VAL A 78 -5.90 6.47 -18.97
N GLY A 79 -4.82 5.82 -18.54
CA GLY A 79 -3.59 5.66 -19.32
C GLY A 79 -2.54 6.75 -19.10
N ALA A 80 -2.87 7.85 -18.42
CA ALA A 80 -1.90 8.88 -18.07
C ALA A 80 -0.91 8.36 -17.02
N TRP A 81 0.37 8.69 -17.17
CA TRP A 81 1.40 8.37 -16.20
C TRP A 81 1.63 9.55 -15.27
N LEU A 82 1.63 9.29 -13.96
CA LEU A 82 1.73 10.29 -12.91
C LEU A 82 2.92 10.00 -11.99
N ASN A 83 3.69 11.04 -11.68
CA ASN A 83 4.55 11.06 -10.50
C ASN A 83 3.72 11.54 -9.31
N VAL A 84 3.67 10.73 -8.26
CA VAL A 84 2.95 11.05 -7.03
C VAL A 84 3.94 11.17 -5.89
N LEU A 85 3.82 12.24 -5.10
CA LEU A 85 4.40 12.33 -3.77
C LEU A 85 3.26 12.39 -2.75
N GLY A 86 3.37 11.57 -1.71
CA GLY A 86 2.31 11.45 -0.73
C GLY A 86 2.70 10.69 0.51
N TYR A 87 1.75 10.55 1.41
CA TYR A 87 1.89 9.82 2.66
C TYR A 87 1.09 8.52 2.61
N ILE A 88 1.69 7.45 3.11
CA ILE A 88 0.99 6.17 3.24
C ILE A 88 0.00 6.26 4.41
N ARG A 89 -1.27 6.01 4.13
CA ARG A 89 -2.37 5.98 5.10
C ARG A 89 -2.98 4.60 5.16
N GLU A 90 -3.57 4.25 6.30
CA GLU A 90 -4.35 3.02 6.43
C GLU A 90 -5.78 3.29 5.95
N GLN A 91 -6.34 2.34 5.20
CA GLN A 91 -7.75 2.36 4.89
C GLN A 91 -8.53 2.04 6.17
N PRO A 92 -9.57 2.82 6.51
CA PRO A 92 -10.50 2.44 7.58
C PRO A 92 -11.13 1.08 7.25
N SER A 93 -10.66 0.02 7.89
CA SER A 93 -11.30 -1.29 7.76
C SER A 93 -12.56 -1.29 8.63
N THR A 94 -13.72 -1.58 8.04
CA THR A 94 -15.01 -1.59 8.74
C THR A 94 -15.19 -2.79 9.68
N LYS A 95 -14.11 -3.34 10.25
CA LYS A 95 -14.13 -4.54 11.10
C LYS A 95 -13.88 -4.34 12.59
N SER A 96 -13.95 -3.12 13.13
CA SER A 96 -13.93 -2.90 14.58
C SER A 96 -15.25 -2.44 15.21
N LEU A 97 -16.33 -2.23 14.44
CA LEU A 97 -17.65 -1.88 14.99
C LEU A 97 -18.67 -3.02 15.00
N LEU A 98 -18.25 -4.24 14.68
CA LEU A 98 -19.07 -5.44 14.81
C LEU A 98 -18.43 -6.43 15.80
N SER A 99 -18.20 -5.97 17.03
CA SER A 99 -18.40 -6.81 18.21
C SER A 99 -19.56 -6.21 19.00
N PRO A 100 -20.82 -6.48 18.63
CA PRO A 100 -21.92 -6.28 19.56
C PRO A 100 -21.71 -7.28 20.69
N ALA A 101 -21.36 -6.80 21.89
CA ALA A 101 -21.50 -7.59 23.09
C ALA A 101 -23.00 -7.94 23.23
N ASP A 102 -23.31 -9.24 23.14
CA ASP A 102 -24.66 -9.80 23.18
C ASP A 102 -25.50 -9.26 24.36
N PRO A 103 -26.64 -8.59 24.12
CA PRO A 103 -27.67 -8.47 25.14
C PRO A 103 -28.37 -9.83 25.26
N LYS A 104 -27.96 -10.59 26.28
CA LYS A 104 -28.55 -11.85 26.77
C LYS A 104 -30.07 -11.76 26.90
N TRP A 105 -30.83 -12.19 25.89
CA TRP A 105 -32.26 -12.48 26.04
C TRP A 105 -32.46 -13.99 26.27
N PRO A 106 -33.23 -14.41 27.29
CA PRO A 106 -33.28 -15.81 27.71
C PRO A 106 -34.09 -16.69 26.73
N PRO A 107 -33.77 -18.00 26.66
CA PRO A 107 -34.37 -18.90 25.68
C PRO A 107 -35.82 -19.28 26.04
N PRO A 108 -36.71 -19.42 25.05
CA PRO A 108 -38.05 -19.95 25.27
C PRO A 108 -38.01 -21.46 25.59
N ALA A 109 -38.84 -21.85 26.55
CA ALA A 109 -39.01 -23.22 27.02
C ALA A 109 -39.78 -24.08 26.01
N GLY A 110 -39.26 -25.29 25.75
CA GLY A 110 -40.05 -26.42 25.28
C GLY A 110 -40.01 -26.68 23.77
N ALA A 111 -39.27 -27.72 23.38
CA ALA A 111 -39.66 -28.76 22.42
C ALA A 111 -38.41 -29.52 21.94
N ASP A 112 -37.93 -30.42 22.78
CA ASP A 112 -37.83 -31.85 22.50
C ASP A 112 -37.46 -32.33 21.07
N ARG A 113 -36.35 -33.09 21.07
CA ARG A 113 -36.08 -34.35 20.35
C ARG A 113 -35.16 -34.30 19.11
N ASN A 114 -34.00 -34.95 19.32
CA ASN A 114 -33.30 -35.93 18.47
C ASN A 114 -33.19 -35.63 16.96
N SER A 115 -32.02 -35.73 16.31
CA SER A 115 -31.01 -36.78 16.48
C SER A 115 -29.68 -36.36 15.84
N SER A 116 -28.60 -36.75 16.52
CA SER A 116 -27.38 -37.36 16.00
C SER A 116 -26.69 -36.74 14.76
N SER A 117 -25.52 -36.12 15.02
CA SER A 117 -24.20 -36.28 14.37
C SER A 117 -24.11 -36.44 12.83
N PRO A 118 -23.10 -35.85 12.13
CA PRO A 118 -21.71 -35.85 12.58
C PRO A 118 -20.88 -34.58 12.34
N SER A 119 -19.90 -34.43 13.21
CA SER A 119 -18.63 -33.71 13.09
C SER A 119 -18.26 -33.27 11.67
N SER A 120 -18.52 -32.00 11.34
CA SER A 120 -17.85 -31.31 10.23
C SER A 120 -16.44 -30.87 10.69
N PRO A 121 -15.41 -31.05 9.85
CA PRO A 121 -14.00 -30.95 10.24
C PRO A 121 -13.60 -29.52 10.64
N PRO A 122 -12.49 -29.36 11.39
CA PRO A 122 -12.06 -28.06 11.89
C PRO A 122 -11.82 -27.09 10.74
N LEU A 123 -12.45 -25.92 10.86
CA LEU A 123 -12.26 -24.75 10.03
C LEU A 123 -10.77 -24.54 9.78
N LEU A 124 -10.34 -24.74 8.54
CA LEU A 124 -9.06 -24.22 8.08
C LEU A 124 -8.96 -22.77 8.53
N PRO A 125 -7.84 -22.34 9.14
CA PRO A 125 -7.66 -20.94 9.48
C PRO A 125 -7.80 -20.16 8.18
N SER A 126 -8.87 -19.38 8.06
CA SER A 126 -8.94 -18.35 7.03
C SER A 126 -7.61 -17.58 7.11
N PRO A 127 -6.87 -17.40 6.01
CA PRO A 127 -5.73 -16.49 5.98
C PRO A 127 -6.19 -15.01 6.07
N ASN A 128 -7.24 -14.74 6.85
CA ASN A 128 -7.70 -13.44 7.28
C ASN A 128 -6.78 -12.92 8.40
N GLY A 129 -5.46 -12.97 8.17
CA GLY A 129 -4.66 -11.83 8.60
C GLY A 129 -5.19 -10.68 7.76
N ALA A 130 -5.98 -9.78 8.35
CA ALA A 130 -6.56 -8.66 7.62
C ALA A 130 -5.44 -7.98 6.84
N ALA A 131 -5.43 -8.18 5.51
CA ALA A 131 -4.39 -7.63 4.67
C ALA A 131 -4.42 -6.12 4.90
N ARG A 132 -3.31 -5.56 5.36
CA ARG A 132 -3.20 -4.13 5.67
C ARG A 132 -3.54 -3.35 4.41
N SER A 133 -4.76 -2.85 4.34
CA SER A 133 -5.22 -2.07 3.20
C SER A 133 -4.72 -0.65 3.40
N VAL A 134 -3.92 -0.16 2.45
CA VAL A 134 -3.37 1.19 2.48
C VAL A 134 -3.75 1.97 1.24
N PHE A 135 -3.76 3.29 1.39
CA PHE A 135 -3.86 4.24 0.29
C PHE A 135 -2.78 5.32 0.46
N VAL A 136 -2.59 6.12 -0.58
CA VAL A 136 -1.68 7.27 -0.53
C VAL A 136 -2.48 8.55 -0.50
N GLU A 137 -2.27 9.38 0.51
CA GLU A 137 -2.72 10.77 0.51
C GLU A 137 -1.70 11.61 -0.27
N ALA A 138 -2.09 12.08 -1.44
CA ALA A 138 -1.20 12.85 -2.31
C ALA A 138 -1.04 14.29 -1.82
N VAL A 139 0.21 14.76 -1.79
CA VAL A 139 0.55 16.17 -1.52
C VAL A 139 1.14 16.86 -2.74
N MET A 140 1.54 16.10 -3.76
CA MET A 140 1.97 16.61 -5.04
C MET A 140 1.74 15.54 -6.11
N VAL A 141 1.14 15.95 -7.23
CA VAL A 141 0.93 15.10 -8.41
C VAL A 141 1.35 15.91 -9.62
N PHE A 142 2.11 15.29 -10.52
CA PHE A 142 2.44 15.87 -11.81
C PHE A 142 2.49 14.80 -12.90
N SER A 143 2.08 15.18 -14.11
CA SER A 143 2.21 14.33 -15.29
C SER A 143 3.66 13.90 -15.48
N ALA A 144 3.85 12.62 -15.74
CA ALA A 144 5.14 12.06 -16.10
C ALA A 144 5.39 12.08 -17.62
N ASP A 145 4.39 12.51 -18.40
CA ASP A 145 4.42 12.53 -19.86
C ASP A 145 4.83 11.15 -20.43
N ALA A 146 5.45 11.11 -21.62
CA ALA A 146 6.06 9.93 -22.20
C ALA A 146 7.23 9.45 -21.33
N VAL A 147 6.98 8.44 -20.48
CA VAL A 147 8.00 7.79 -19.66
C VAL A 147 8.63 6.62 -20.39
N ARG A 148 9.96 6.58 -20.45
CA ARG A 148 10.71 5.36 -20.81
C ARG A 148 10.71 4.39 -19.62
N LEU A 149 9.63 3.62 -19.48
CA LEU A 149 9.40 2.73 -18.32
C LEU A 149 10.59 1.82 -18.00
N GLY A 150 11.19 1.19 -19.01
CA GLY A 150 12.35 0.32 -18.80
C GLY A 150 13.58 1.03 -18.23
N GLU A 151 13.78 2.31 -18.55
CA GLU A 151 14.85 3.10 -17.92
C GLU A 151 14.51 3.47 -16.48
N TYR A 152 13.25 3.86 -16.22
CA TYR A 152 12.78 4.19 -14.88
C TYR A 152 12.94 2.99 -13.94
N GLU A 153 12.47 1.82 -14.37
CA GLU A 153 12.55 0.56 -13.63
C GLU A 153 14.01 0.17 -13.35
N ARG A 154 14.88 0.26 -14.36
CA ARG A 154 16.32 -0.02 -14.19
C ARG A 154 16.97 0.91 -13.18
N VAL A 155 16.72 2.22 -13.26
CA VAL A 155 17.30 3.22 -12.35
C VAL A 155 16.80 3.03 -10.92
N LEU A 156 15.52 2.69 -10.74
CA LEU A 156 14.96 2.46 -9.42
C LEU A 156 15.53 1.18 -8.78
N GLN A 157 15.63 0.09 -9.56
CA GLN A 157 16.29 -1.14 -9.12
C GLN A 157 17.76 -0.91 -8.73
N GLU A 158 18.51 -0.17 -9.56
CA GLU A 158 19.91 0.17 -9.29
C GLU A 158 20.04 1.00 -7.99
N TRP A 159 19.13 1.94 -7.78
CA TRP A 159 19.10 2.76 -6.57
C TRP A 159 18.81 1.92 -5.31
N GLU A 160 17.83 1.02 -5.37
CA GLU A 160 17.53 0.10 -4.27
C GLU A 160 18.69 -0.83 -3.96
N ASP A 161 19.37 -1.35 -4.99
CA ASP A 161 20.53 -2.21 -4.81
C ASP A 161 21.72 -1.44 -4.24
N ALA A 162 21.89 -0.17 -4.59
CA ALA A 162 22.87 0.71 -3.96
C ALA A 162 22.52 0.98 -2.48
N ASP A 163 21.27 1.33 -2.17
CA ASP A 163 20.82 1.54 -0.78
C ASP A 163 20.99 0.27 0.07
N ARG A 164 20.68 -0.90 -0.51
CA ARG A 164 20.91 -2.22 0.12
C ARG A 164 22.38 -2.46 0.41
N ARG A 165 23.29 -2.07 -0.51
CA ARG A 165 24.74 -2.19 -0.33
C ARG A 165 25.25 -1.27 0.79
N VAL A 166 24.70 -0.07 0.92
CA VAL A 166 25.07 0.87 1.99
C VAL A 166 24.54 0.42 3.35
N LYS A 167 23.29 -0.08 3.40
CA LYS A 167 22.67 -0.59 4.63
C LYS A 167 23.29 -1.88 5.14
N ARG A 168 23.97 -2.65 4.28
CA ARG A 168 24.75 -3.80 4.73
C ARG A 168 25.92 -3.26 5.55
N PRO A 169 25.93 -3.40 6.90
CA PRO A 169 27.16 -3.12 7.63
C PRO A 169 28.25 -3.98 7.00
N ALA A 170 29.44 -3.43 6.81
CA ALA A 170 30.62 -4.18 6.40
C ALA A 170 30.98 -5.19 7.51
N TYR A 171 30.14 -6.19 7.73
CA TYR A 171 30.38 -7.30 8.60
C TYR A 171 31.22 -8.28 7.80
N GLN A 172 32.53 -8.11 7.98
CA GLN A 172 33.64 -9.05 7.80
C GLN A 172 34.82 -8.35 7.12
N SER A 173 35.42 -7.39 7.84
CA SER A 173 36.87 -7.38 7.91
C SER A 173 37.27 -8.68 8.61
N ARG A 174 37.28 -9.78 7.86
CA ARG A 174 37.82 -11.06 8.30
C ARG A 174 39.32 -10.87 8.34
N GLY A 175 39.82 -10.44 9.49
CA GLY A 175 41.23 -10.52 9.81
C GLY A 175 41.64 -11.99 9.78
N THR A 176 42.35 -12.41 8.74
CA THR A 176 43.22 -13.59 8.77
C THR A 176 44.22 -13.54 7.61
N ARG A 177 45.45 -13.13 7.92
CA ARG A 177 46.73 -13.45 7.27
C ARG A 177 47.73 -12.48 7.91
N VAL A 178 48.73 -12.90 8.67
CA VAL A 178 49.68 -14.02 8.48
C VAL A 178 49.99 -14.66 9.82
#